data_AF-A0A822GHW1-F1
#
_entry.id   AF-A0A822GHW1-F1
#
_cell.length_a   1.000
_cell.length_b   1.000
_cell.length_c   1.000
_cell.angle_alpha   90.00
_cell.angle_beta   90.00
_cell.angle_gamma   90.00
#
_symmetry.space_group_name_H-M   'P 1'
#
loop_
_entity.id
_entity.type
_entity.pdbx_description
1 polymer ?
#
loop_
_entity_poly.entity_id
_entity_poly.type
_entity_poly.pdbx_seq_one_letter_code
_entity_poly.pdbx_strand_id
1 'polypeptide(L)'
;VQSYLLGCYYDYNQPLVLPEQLPIGVCTHVLLIGAIIVKNLGVNIIQHPYNGLNALQSMRNYRIRDSNKLKVIPSLIGDDIEWQIAIKDSKSRMKFIVSLVEFAKSQNIDGLDFDWEYPCGTYKSLYSQFIEELRIVIQKTFGDEFLLTTAVGAGKYTIDNCYEIERLGQLLDLIHLMTYDYHSKIFSFVCNRDVHRG
;
A
#
# COMPACT_ATOMS: atom_id res chain seq x y z
N VAL A 1 10.69 20.62 17.50
CA VAL A 1 10.88 20.63 16.03
C VAL A 1 9.83 19.71 15.45
N GLN A 2 8.94 20.20 14.60
CA GLN A 2 7.91 19.37 13.98
C GLN A 2 8.60 18.45 12.97
N SER A 3 8.62 17.15 13.27
CA SER A 3 9.15 16.13 12.35
C SER A 3 8.05 15.76 11.37
N TYR A 4 8.29 15.96 10.08
CA TYR A 4 7.40 15.51 9.02
C TYR A 4 7.78 14.10 8.58
N LEU A 5 6.78 13.29 8.23
CA LEU A 5 6.97 12.00 7.58
C LEU A 5 7.10 12.22 6.08
N LEU A 6 8.08 11.56 5.46
CA LEU A 6 8.29 11.58 4.02
C LEU A 6 8.25 10.14 3.52
N GLY A 7 7.09 9.76 2.98
CA GLY A 7 6.84 8.48 2.34
C GLY A 7 7.26 8.51 0.87
N CYS A 8 8.02 7.50 0.44
CA CYS A 8 8.46 7.36 -0.94
C CYS A 8 8.02 6.02 -1.50
N TYR A 9 7.18 6.03 -2.52
CA TYR A 9 6.89 4.83 -3.31
C TYR A 9 8.09 4.53 -4.21
N TYR A 10 8.61 3.31 -4.10
CA TYR A 10 9.68 2.81 -4.96
C TYR A 10 9.15 1.64 -5.77
N ASP A 11 9.03 1.82 -7.08
CA ASP A 11 8.59 0.80 -8.03
C ASP A 11 9.79 -0.03 -8.51
N TYR A 12 9.78 -1.31 -8.16
CA TYR A 12 10.83 -2.25 -8.58
C TYR A 12 10.61 -2.86 -9.96
N ASN A 13 9.47 -2.60 -10.60
CA ASN A 13 9.18 -3.14 -11.91
C ASN A 13 10.06 -2.50 -13.00
N GLN A 14 10.35 -1.20 -12.84
CA GLN A 14 11.18 -0.42 -13.76
C GLN A 14 12.00 0.63 -12.97
N PRO A 15 13.01 0.20 -12.18
CA PRO A 15 13.74 1.12 -11.33
C PRO A 15 14.57 2.09 -12.18
N LEU A 16 14.29 3.39 -12.06
CA LEU A 16 15.11 4.45 -12.67
C LEU A 16 16.49 4.58 -11.99
N VAL A 17 16.55 4.24 -10.70
CA VAL A 17 17.72 4.37 -9.83
C VAL A 17 17.69 3.19 -8.87
N LEU A 18 18.82 2.53 -8.63
CA LEU A 18 18.91 1.42 -7.66
C LEU A 18 18.94 1.93 -6.21
N PRO A 19 18.49 1.16 -5.20
CA PRO A 19 18.42 1.65 -3.83
C PRO A 19 19.79 2.06 -3.26
N GLU A 20 20.86 1.41 -3.71
CA GLU A 20 22.22 1.72 -3.29
C GLU A 20 22.71 3.10 -3.78
N GLN A 21 22.08 3.63 -4.83
CA GLN A 21 22.37 4.94 -5.43
C GLN A 21 21.54 6.06 -4.80
N LEU A 22 20.53 5.76 -4.00
CA LEU A 22 19.72 6.77 -3.31
C LEU A 22 20.55 7.46 -2.20
N PRO A 23 20.53 8.81 -2.13
CA PRO A 23 21.12 9.53 -1.01
C PRO A 23 20.41 9.17 0.31
N ILE A 24 21.18 9.03 1.39
CA ILE A 24 20.66 8.73 2.73
C ILE A 24 19.78 9.89 3.23
N GLY A 25 18.67 9.57 3.89
CA GLY A 25 17.78 10.55 4.52
C GLY A 25 16.77 11.22 3.57
N VAL A 26 16.68 10.79 2.31
CA VAL A 26 15.69 11.31 1.35
C VAL A 26 14.26 10.92 1.73
N CYS A 27 14.07 9.78 2.40
CA CYS A 27 12.76 9.27 2.79
C CYS A 27 12.82 8.82 4.25
N THR A 28 11.74 8.98 5.01
CA THR A 28 11.62 8.36 6.34
C THR A 28 10.92 7.00 6.26
N HIS A 29 10.03 6.83 5.27
CA HIS A 29 9.32 5.59 4.98
C HIS A 29 9.46 5.29 3.49
N VAL A 30 9.84 4.06 3.14
CA VAL A 30 9.83 3.58 1.76
C VAL A 30 8.72 2.54 1.62
N LEU A 31 7.85 2.81 0.66
CA LEU A 31 6.78 1.95 0.22
C LEU A 31 7.21 1.18 -1.02
N LEU A 32 7.43 -0.12 -0.86
CA LEU A 32 7.92 -0.95 -1.96
C LEU A 32 6.74 -1.50 -2.77
N ILE A 33 6.45 -0.90 -3.92
CA ILE A 33 5.36 -1.30 -4.81
C ILE A 33 5.88 -2.23 -5.93
N GLY A 34 5.02 -3.12 -6.42
CA GLY A 34 5.33 -4.05 -7.51
C GLY A 34 6.10 -5.31 -7.12
N ALA A 35 6.55 -5.42 -5.86
CA ALA A 35 7.27 -6.59 -5.38
C ALA A 35 6.35 -7.70 -4.83
N ILE A 36 5.13 -7.37 -4.43
CA ILE A 36 4.24 -8.27 -3.69
C ILE A 36 2.82 -8.16 -4.22
N ILE A 37 2.17 -9.31 -4.38
CA ILE A 37 0.80 -9.41 -4.85
C ILE A 37 -0.04 -10.27 -3.91
N VAL A 38 -1.30 -9.87 -3.73
CA VAL A 38 -2.35 -10.74 -3.17
C VAL A 38 -2.67 -11.81 -4.19
N LYS A 39 -2.51 -13.09 -3.81
CA LYS A 39 -2.85 -14.20 -4.69
C LYS A 39 -3.20 -15.46 -3.90
N ASN A 40 -4.31 -16.12 -4.26
CA ASN A 40 -4.78 -17.34 -3.62
C ASN A 40 -4.92 -17.22 -2.08
N LEU A 41 -5.47 -16.11 -1.58
CA LEU A 41 -5.57 -15.80 -0.14
C LEU A 41 -4.21 -15.62 0.57
N GLY A 42 -3.11 -15.55 -0.18
CA GLY A 42 -1.77 -15.40 0.36
C GLY A 42 -1.07 -14.14 -0.12
N VAL A 43 0.09 -13.88 0.48
CA VAL A 43 1.01 -12.83 0.09
C VAL A 43 2.13 -13.46 -0.72
N ASN A 44 2.26 -13.07 -1.98
CA ASN A 44 3.22 -13.69 -2.89
C ASN A 44 4.22 -12.64 -3.35
N ILE A 45 5.51 -12.95 -3.24
CA ILE A 45 6.57 -12.09 -3.77
C ILE A 45 6.73 -12.38 -5.25
N ILE A 46 6.61 -11.34 -6.08
CA ILE A 46 6.76 -11.43 -7.53
C ILE A 46 8.23 -11.70 -7.87
N GLN A 47 8.57 -12.91 -8.33
CA GLN A 47 9.95 -13.25 -8.70
C GLN A 47 10.28 -12.99 -10.17
N HIS A 48 9.28 -13.08 -11.06
CA HIS A 48 9.45 -12.85 -12.48
C HIS A 48 8.37 -11.88 -12.98
N PRO A 49 8.70 -10.89 -13.83
CA PRO A 49 10.06 -10.56 -14.32
C PRO A 49 10.90 -9.72 -13.33
N TYR A 50 10.38 -9.38 -12.15
CA TYR A 50 10.87 -8.24 -11.35
C TYR A 50 11.75 -8.56 -10.12
N ASN A 51 11.94 -9.82 -9.72
CA ASN A 51 12.75 -10.24 -8.55
C ASN A 51 12.50 -9.43 -7.24
N GLY A 52 11.27 -9.50 -6.74
CA GLY A 52 10.82 -8.82 -5.52
C GLY A 52 11.55 -9.25 -4.24
N LEU A 53 12.18 -10.43 -4.20
CA LEU A 53 13.01 -10.83 -3.05
C LEU A 53 14.29 -9.98 -3.00
N ASN A 54 14.95 -9.81 -4.15
CA ASN A 54 16.10 -8.92 -4.26
C ASN A 54 15.69 -7.47 -3.95
N ALA A 55 14.50 -7.06 -4.38
CA ALA A 55 13.95 -5.75 -4.07
C ALA A 55 13.86 -5.45 -2.57
N LEU A 56 13.23 -6.37 -1.83
CA LEU A 56 13.14 -6.30 -0.37
C LEU A 56 14.54 -6.34 0.27
N GLN A 57 15.45 -7.16 -0.26
CA GLN A 57 16.82 -7.24 0.24
C GLN A 57 17.59 -5.93 0.05
N SER A 58 17.56 -5.32 -1.13
CA SER A 58 18.20 -4.03 -1.40
C SER A 58 17.65 -2.92 -0.51
N MET A 59 16.33 -2.86 -0.28
CA MET A 59 15.75 -1.86 0.63
C MET A 59 16.17 -2.07 2.08
N ARG A 60 16.28 -3.32 2.55
CA ARG A 60 16.83 -3.60 3.88
C ARG A 60 18.31 -3.21 4.00
N ASN A 61 19.10 -3.42 2.95
CA ASN A 61 20.49 -2.97 2.92
C ASN A 61 20.60 -1.45 2.96
N TYR A 62 19.70 -0.74 2.24
CA TYR A 62 19.60 0.72 2.30
C TYR A 62 19.21 1.20 3.71
N ARG A 63 18.25 0.54 4.39
CA ARG A 63 17.91 0.82 5.80
C ARG A 63 19.12 0.70 6.74
N ILE A 64 19.96 -0.31 6.56
CA ILE A 64 21.18 -0.49 7.37
C ILE A 64 22.14 0.70 7.17
N ARG A 65 22.32 1.16 5.93
CA ARG A 65 23.12 2.36 5.62
C ARG A 65 22.56 3.62 6.27
N ASP A 66 21.25 3.75 6.36
CA ASP A 66 20.56 4.86 7.04
C ASP A 66 20.44 4.67 8.57
N SER A 67 21.39 3.96 9.19
CA SER A 67 21.42 3.74 10.65
C SER A 67 20.12 3.16 11.22
N ASN A 68 19.39 2.36 10.42
CA ASN A 68 18.08 1.78 10.73
C ASN A 68 16.97 2.80 11.03
N LYS A 69 17.09 4.04 10.54
CA LYS A 69 16.04 5.05 10.69
C LYS A 69 14.91 4.87 9.68
N LEU A 70 15.23 4.45 8.46
CA LEU A 70 14.25 4.18 7.41
C LEU A 70 13.30 3.04 7.78
N LYS A 71 12.00 3.27 7.61
CA LYS A 71 10.97 2.22 7.66
C LYS A 71 10.75 1.60 6.29
N VAL A 72 10.83 0.26 6.21
CA VAL A 72 10.58 -0.50 4.97
C VAL A 72 9.20 -1.14 5.03
N ILE A 73 8.29 -0.64 4.21
CA ILE A 73 6.87 -1.03 4.19
C ILE A 73 6.55 -1.55 2.79
N PRO A 74 6.41 -2.86 2.60
CA PRO A 74 6.00 -3.37 1.30
C PRO A 74 4.53 -3.04 1.02
N SER A 75 4.25 -2.61 -0.21
CA SER A 75 2.92 -2.29 -0.69
C SER A 75 2.34 -3.47 -1.47
N LEU A 76 1.21 -3.95 -1.00
CA LEU A 76 0.48 -5.06 -1.58
C LEU A 76 -0.45 -4.52 -2.65
N ILE A 77 -0.21 -4.99 -3.87
CA ILE A 77 -1.11 -4.79 -5.01
C ILE A 77 -1.85 -6.10 -5.31
N GLY A 78 -2.82 -6.05 -6.21
CA GLY A 78 -3.58 -7.23 -6.64
C GLY A 78 -4.67 -6.82 -7.60
N ASP A 79 -5.13 -7.76 -8.42
CA ASP A 79 -6.37 -7.53 -9.15
C ASP A 79 -7.58 -7.58 -8.20
N ASP A 80 -8.69 -7.03 -8.65
CA ASP A 80 -9.93 -6.98 -7.87
C ASP A 80 -10.39 -8.38 -7.43
N ILE A 81 -10.23 -9.40 -8.26
CA ILE A 81 -10.73 -10.75 -7.95
C ILE A 81 -9.96 -11.33 -6.77
N GLU A 82 -8.64 -11.18 -6.73
CA GLU A 82 -7.79 -11.66 -5.65
C GLU A 82 -8.11 -10.95 -4.33
N TRP A 83 -8.28 -9.62 -4.35
CA TRP A 83 -8.70 -8.86 -3.17
C TRP A 83 -10.07 -9.31 -2.66
N GLN A 84 -11.05 -9.41 -3.56
CA GLN A 84 -12.39 -9.84 -3.22
C GLN A 84 -12.39 -11.24 -2.60
N ILE A 85 -11.61 -12.18 -3.16
CA ILE A 85 -11.46 -13.53 -2.61
C ILE A 85 -10.81 -13.49 -1.22
N ALA A 86 -9.82 -12.64 -1.02
CA ALA A 86 -9.11 -12.46 0.25
C ALA A 86 -10.02 -11.94 1.37
N ILE A 87 -10.99 -11.08 1.06
CA ILE A 87 -11.81 -10.42 2.09
C ILE A 87 -13.30 -10.81 2.14
N LYS A 88 -13.77 -11.66 1.22
CA LYS A 88 -15.21 -12.01 1.04
C LYS A 88 -15.92 -12.50 2.30
N ASP A 89 -15.23 -13.22 3.18
CA ASP A 89 -15.80 -13.82 4.38
C ASP A 89 -14.76 -13.95 5.49
N SER A 90 -15.21 -14.19 6.73
CA SER A 90 -14.35 -14.28 7.91
C SER A 90 -13.28 -15.37 7.79
N LYS A 91 -13.57 -16.49 7.13
CA LYS A 91 -12.60 -17.58 6.96
C LYS A 91 -11.51 -17.20 5.96
N SER A 92 -11.88 -16.55 4.86
CA SER A 92 -10.95 -15.98 3.89
C SER A 92 -10.04 -14.93 4.52
N ARG A 93 -10.62 -13.95 5.24
CA ARG A 93 -9.86 -12.89 5.92
C ARG A 93 -8.87 -13.45 6.91
N MET A 94 -9.29 -14.38 7.75
CA MET A 94 -8.40 -14.98 8.75
C MET A 94 -7.23 -15.72 8.11
N LYS A 95 -7.45 -16.45 7.00
CA LYS A 95 -6.35 -17.08 6.25
C LYS A 95 -5.38 -16.04 5.68
N PHE A 96 -5.92 -14.98 5.09
CA PHE A 96 -5.10 -13.92 4.51
C PHE A 96 -4.29 -13.18 5.58
N ILE A 97 -4.90 -12.86 6.73
CA ILE A 97 -4.23 -12.27 7.89
C ILE A 97 -3.08 -13.16 8.38
N VAL A 98 -3.30 -14.48 8.49
CA VAL A 98 -2.22 -15.42 8.87
C VAL A 98 -1.07 -15.36 7.87
N SER A 99 -1.36 -15.36 6.56
CA SER A 99 -0.32 -15.22 5.53
C SER A 99 0.43 -13.89 5.60
N LEU A 100 -0.26 -12.78 5.88
CA LEU A 100 0.37 -11.46 6.07
C LEU A 100 1.33 -11.46 7.26
N VAL A 101 0.93 -12.07 8.37
CA VAL A 101 1.75 -12.17 9.58
C VAL A 101 2.98 -13.05 9.36
N GLU A 102 2.81 -14.20 8.71
CA GLU A 102 3.92 -15.10 8.36
C GLU A 102 4.91 -14.41 7.42
N PHE A 103 4.38 -13.71 6.41
CA PHE A 103 5.18 -12.90 5.51
C PHE A 103 5.99 -11.84 6.27
N ALA A 104 5.34 -11.04 7.11
CA ALA A 104 6.00 -9.98 7.87
C ALA A 104 7.11 -10.52 8.80
N LYS A 105 6.86 -11.65 9.49
CA LYS A 105 7.87 -12.34 10.31
C LYS A 105 9.10 -12.77 9.50
N SER A 106 8.88 -13.24 8.28
CA SER A 106 9.97 -13.77 7.43
C SER A 106 10.83 -12.68 6.78
N GLN A 107 10.27 -11.48 6.55
CA GLN A 107 10.93 -10.46 5.73
C GLN A 107 11.65 -9.35 6.51
N ASN A 108 11.50 -9.26 7.85
CA ASN A 108 12.12 -8.19 8.65
C ASN A 108 11.76 -6.77 8.14
N ILE A 109 10.46 -6.54 8.01
CA ILE A 109 9.82 -5.30 7.53
C ILE A 109 9.19 -4.54 8.68
N ASP A 110 8.91 -3.26 8.48
CA ASP A 110 8.40 -2.34 9.51
C ASP A 110 6.88 -2.11 9.41
N GLY A 111 6.24 -2.58 8.35
CA GLY A 111 4.82 -2.39 8.14
C GLY A 111 4.29 -3.08 6.89
N LEU A 112 2.99 -2.91 6.63
CA LEU A 112 2.30 -3.34 5.42
C LEU A 112 1.48 -2.18 4.88
N ASP A 113 1.59 -1.94 3.57
CA ASP A 113 0.77 -0.99 2.84
C ASP A 113 -0.21 -1.73 1.93
N PHE A 114 -1.46 -1.25 1.89
CA PHE A 114 -2.52 -1.84 1.08
C PHE A 114 -2.91 -0.88 -0.04
N ASP A 115 -2.65 -1.29 -1.27
CA ASP A 115 -2.93 -0.52 -2.48
C ASP A 115 -3.97 -1.26 -3.34
N TRP A 116 -5.20 -1.32 -2.81
CA TRP A 116 -6.35 -1.84 -3.54
C TRP A 116 -7.11 -0.69 -4.19
N GLU A 117 -7.15 -0.71 -5.52
CA GLU A 117 -7.84 0.27 -6.35
C GLU A 117 -9.09 -0.30 -7.05
N TYR A 118 -10.30 -0.30 -6.48
CA TYR A 118 -10.71 0.23 -5.16
C TYR A 118 -11.80 -0.66 -4.52
N PRO A 119 -11.88 -0.75 -3.17
CA PRO A 119 -12.88 -1.55 -2.45
C PRO A 119 -14.30 -0.96 -2.43
N CYS A 120 -14.92 -0.75 -3.60
CA CYS A 120 -16.19 -0.05 -3.69
C CYS A 120 -17.42 -0.93 -3.39
N GLY A 121 -18.55 -0.28 -3.07
CA GLY A 121 -19.83 -0.95 -2.91
C GLY A 121 -19.84 -1.89 -1.70
N THR A 122 -20.17 -3.17 -1.90
CA THR A 122 -20.23 -4.15 -0.82
C THR A 122 -18.88 -4.42 -0.16
N TYR A 123 -17.77 -4.12 -0.85
CA TYR A 123 -16.43 -4.35 -0.34
C TYR A 123 -15.93 -3.25 0.60
N LYS A 124 -16.56 -2.07 0.61
CA LYS A 124 -16.19 -0.94 1.48
C LYS A 124 -16.16 -1.33 2.96
N SER A 125 -17.23 -1.97 3.42
CA SER A 125 -17.35 -2.39 4.82
C SER A 125 -16.51 -3.63 5.12
N LEU A 126 -16.40 -4.56 4.17
CA LEU A 126 -15.56 -5.75 4.31
C LEU A 126 -14.07 -5.42 4.38
N TYR A 127 -13.61 -4.40 3.64
CA TYR A 127 -12.24 -3.91 3.70
C TYR A 127 -11.92 -3.32 5.07
N SER A 128 -12.80 -2.47 5.60
CA SER A 128 -12.62 -1.89 6.94
C SER A 128 -12.65 -2.95 8.05
N GLN A 129 -13.51 -3.97 7.91
CA GLN A 129 -13.52 -5.13 8.80
C GLN A 129 -12.22 -5.95 8.72
N PHE A 130 -11.68 -6.16 7.51
CA PHE A 130 -10.38 -6.80 7.33
C PHE A 130 -9.25 -6.03 8.02
N ILE A 131 -9.18 -4.71 7.84
CA ILE A 131 -8.15 -3.87 8.48
C ILE A 131 -8.28 -3.90 10.00
N GLU A 132 -9.49 -3.91 10.55
CA GLU A 132 -9.72 -4.02 11.99
C GLU A 132 -9.25 -5.38 12.54
N GLU A 133 -9.65 -6.48 11.91
CA GLU A 133 -9.22 -7.83 12.29
C GLU A 133 -7.69 -7.97 12.20
N LEU A 134 -7.08 -7.39 11.16
CA LEU A 134 -5.64 -7.38 10.98
C LEU A 134 -4.94 -6.56 12.07
N ARG A 135 -5.42 -5.35 12.39
CA ARG A 135 -4.82 -4.47 13.42
C ARG A 135 -4.71 -5.20 14.76
N ILE A 136 -5.76 -5.90 15.17
CA ILE A 136 -5.77 -6.69 16.42
C ILE A 136 -4.64 -7.74 16.42
N VAL A 137 -4.49 -8.48 15.31
CA VAL A 137 -3.47 -9.53 15.20
C VAL A 137 -2.07 -8.93 15.14
N ILE A 138 -1.89 -7.83 14.43
CA ILE A 138 -0.61 -7.12 14.28
C ILE A 138 -0.14 -6.57 15.62
N GLN A 139 -1.00 -5.87 16.37
CA GLN A 139 -0.65 -5.34 17.70
C GLN A 139 -0.24 -6.46 18.65
N LYS A 140 -0.98 -7.57 18.64
CA LYS A 140 -0.63 -8.74 19.47
C LYS A 140 0.71 -9.39 19.08
N THR A 141 1.07 -9.34 17.79
CA THR A 141 2.23 -10.08 17.26
C THR A 141 3.51 -9.26 17.22
N PHE A 142 3.40 -7.98 16.86
CA PHE A 142 4.54 -7.08 16.59
C PHE A 142 4.55 -5.84 17.50
N GLY A 143 3.49 -5.59 18.26
CA GLY A 143 3.32 -4.36 19.05
C GLY A 143 2.82 -3.18 18.23
N ASP A 144 2.77 -2.01 18.85
CA ASP A 144 2.23 -0.78 18.25
C ASP A 144 3.19 -0.09 17.27
N GLU A 145 4.44 -0.54 17.18
CA GLU A 145 5.42 0.04 16.24
C GLU A 145 5.28 -0.48 14.81
N PHE A 146 4.53 -1.56 14.60
CA PHE A 146 4.32 -2.13 13.27
C PHE A 146 3.23 -1.38 12.52
N LEU A 147 3.61 -0.82 11.37
CA LEU A 147 2.78 0.14 10.64
C LEU A 147 1.78 -0.57 9.72
N LEU A 148 0.53 -0.12 9.72
CA LEU A 148 -0.46 -0.43 8.69
C LEU A 148 -0.84 0.84 7.97
N THR A 149 -0.68 0.82 6.65
CA THR A 149 -0.97 1.97 5.79
C THR A 149 -1.81 1.56 4.59
N THR A 150 -2.44 2.52 3.93
CA THR A 150 -3.18 2.24 2.70
C THR A 150 -3.12 3.42 1.75
N ALA A 151 -3.05 3.14 0.45
CA ALA A 151 -3.27 4.13 -0.59
C ALA A 151 -4.77 4.28 -0.88
N VAL A 152 -5.25 5.51 -1.02
CA VAL A 152 -6.67 5.79 -1.29
C VAL A 152 -6.85 6.77 -2.45
N GLY A 153 -7.84 6.50 -3.30
CA GLY A 153 -8.21 7.40 -4.38
C GLY A 153 -8.74 8.74 -3.85
N ALA A 154 -8.32 9.86 -4.46
CA ALA A 154 -8.67 11.20 -4.00
C ALA A 154 -10.01 11.74 -4.56
N GLY A 155 -10.62 11.04 -5.52
CA GLY A 155 -11.90 11.44 -6.09
C GLY A 155 -13.04 11.31 -5.08
N LYS A 156 -13.88 12.36 -4.93
CA LYS A 156 -15.00 12.35 -3.97
C LYS A 156 -15.91 11.12 -4.12
N TYR A 157 -16.23 10.73 -5.36
CA TYR A 157 -17.03 9.54 -5.61
C TYR A 157 -16.37 8.27 -5.05
N THR A 158 -15.07 8.09 -5.29
CA THR A 158 -14.29 6.96 -4.75
C THR A 158 -14.26 7.00 -3.22
N ILE A 159 -13.99 8.17 -2.64
CA ILE A 159 -13.97 8.35 -1.17
C ILE A 159 -15.29 7.91 -0.56
N ASP A 160 -16.40 8.44 -1.06
CA ASP A 160 -17.73 8.19 -0.51
C ASP A 160 -18.16 6.72 -0.68
N ASN A 161 -17.83 6.08 -1.81
CA ASN A 161 -18.32 4.74 -2.15
C ASN A 161 -17.41 3.58 -1.73
N CYS A 162 -16.12 3.84 -1.46
CA CYS A 162 -15.12 2.77 -1.32
C CYS A 162 -14.46 2.71 0.05
N TYR A 163 -14.55 3.77 0.88
CA TYR A 163 -13.85 3.79 2.17
C TYR A 163 -14.73 4.25 3.33
N GLU A 164 -14.65 3.54 4.47
CA GLU A 164 -15.16 4.03 5.76
C GLU A 164 -14.07 4.86 6.44
N ILE A 165 -13.82 6.08 5.94
CA ILE A 165 -12.66 6.90 6.31
C ILE A 165 -12.51 7.10 7.83
N GLU A 166 -13.60 7.35 8.55
CA GLU A 166 -13.56 7.53 10.00
C GLU A 166 -13.07 6.27 10.72
N ARG A 167 -13.57 5.10 10.31
CA ARG A 167 -13.17 3.81 10.88
C ARG A 167 -11.73 3.47 10.52
N LEU A 168 -11.35 3.64 9.26
CA LEU A 168 -9.98 3.39 8.80
C LEU A 168 -8.97 4.32 9.47
N GLY A 169 -9.32 5.59 9.69
CA GLY A 169 -8.47 6.57 10.38
C GLY A 169 -8.19 6.26 11.85
N GLN A 170 -8.98 5.39 12.48
CA GLN A 170 -8.72 4.89 13.84
C GLN A 170 -7.80 3.65 13.86
N LEU A 171 -7.66 2.99 12.71
CA LEU A 171 -7.00 1.69 12.60
C LEU A 171 -5.64 1.77 11.89
N LEU A 172 -5.45 2.73 10.99
CA LEU A 172 -4.26 2.88 10.15
C LEU A 172 -3.35 3.98 10.70
N ASP A 173 -2.04 3.77 10.55
CA ASP A 173 -1.03 4.74 10.97
C ASP A 173 -0.88 5.87 9.94
N LEU A 174 -0.98 5.53 8.65
CA LEU A 174 -0.91 6.48 7.53
C LEU A 174 -1.93 6.11 6.45
N ILE A 175 -2.52 7.15 5.85
CA ILE A 175 -3.38 7.04 4.67
C ILE A 175 -2.75 7.87 3.56
N HIS A 176 -2.28 7.22 2.51
CA HIS A 176 -1.65 7.86 1.35
C HIS A 176 -2.72 8.27 0.33
N LEU A 177 -3.11 9.54 0.35
CA LEU A 177 -4.09 10.08 -0.59
C LEU A 177 -3.46 10.26 -1.97
N MET A 178 -3.96 9.54 -2.96
CA MET A 178 -3.46 9.57 -4.34
C MET A 178 -3.97 10.80 -5.08
N THR A 179 -3.40 11.97 -4.77
CA THR A 179 -3.75 13.26 -5.36
C THR A 179 -3.09 13.49 -6.73
N TYR A 180 -3.13 12.49 -7.58
CA TYR A 180 -2.64 12.48 -8.96
C TYR A 180 -3.65 11.77 -9.86
N ASP A 181 -3.37 11.68 -11.16
CA ASP A 181 -4.24 11.03 -12.15
C ASP A 181 -5.69 11.54 -12.26
N TYR A 182 -5.95 12.77 -11.79
CA TYR A 182 -7.24 13.46 -11.98
C TYR A 182 -7.65 13.58 -13.45
N HIS A 183 -6.66 13.56 -14.36
CA HIS A 183 -6.87 13.59 -15.80
C HIS A 183 -6.00 12.51 -16.46
N SER A 184 -6.63 11.61 -17.19
CA SER A 184 -5.95 10.63 -18.02
C SER A 184 -6.30 10.88 -19.49
N LYS A 185 -5.39 10.52 -20.41
CA LYS A 185 -5.65 10.59 -21.86
C LYS A 185 -6.88 9.78 -22.30
N ILE A 186 -7.32 8.84 -21.46
CA ILE A 186 -8.51 8.00 -21.69
C ILE A 186 -9.81 8.79 -21.47
N PHE A 187 -9.79 9.88 -20.69
CA PHE A 187 -10.91 10.80 -20.52
C PHE A 187 -10.66 12.10 -21.27
N SER A 188 -11.05 12.15 -22.55
CA SER A 188 -11.07 13.38 -23.32
C SER A 188 -12.28 14.26 -22.96
N PHE A 189 -12.22 14.93 -21.81
CA PHE A 189 -12.89 16.22 -21.68
C PHE A 189 -11.89 17.31 -22.05
N VAL A 190 -11.73 17.51 -23.36
CA VAL A 190 -11.20 18.79 -23.84
C VAL A 190 -12.25 19.81 -23.44
N CYS A 191 -11.88 20.69 -22.51
CA CYS A 191 -12.65 21.88 -22.22
C CYS A 191 -12.60 22.77 -23.47
N ASN A 192 -13.45 22.50 -24.46
CA ASN A 192 -13.70 23.43 -25.55
C ASN A 192 -14.46 24.60 -24.94
N ARG A 193 -13.68 25.55 -24.42
CA ARG A 193 -14.15 26.91 -24.22
C ARG A 193 -14.38 27.47 -25.63
N ASP A 194 -15.61 27.37 -26.12
CA ASP A 194 -16.09 28.24 -27.21
C ASP A 194 -16.08 29.68 -26.68
N VAL A 195 -14.91 30.31 -26.74
CA VAL A 195 -14.77 31.75 -26.73
C VAL A 195 -14.66 32.14 -28.18
N HIS A 196 -15.80 32.52 -28.79
CA HIS A 196 -15.95 33.52 -29.86
C HIS A 196 -17.25 33.31 -30.64
N ARG A 197 -18.31 34.05 -30.28
CA ARG A 197 -19.23 34.82 -31.17
C ARG A 197 -19.85 35.88 -30.23
N GLY A 198 -19.64 37.18 -30.42
CA GLY A 198 -19.96 37.95 -31.61
C GLY A 198 -21.23 38.72 -31.28
#